data_AF-A0A938KJR4-F1
#
_entry.id   AF-A0A938KJR4-F1
#
_cell.length_a   1.000
_cell.length_b   1.000
_cell.length_c   1.000
_cell.angle_alpha   90.00
_cell.angle_beta   90.00
_cell.angle_gamma   90.00
#
_symmetry.space_group_name_H-M   'P 1'
#
loop_
_entity.id
_entity.type
_entity.pdbx_description
1 polymer ?
#
loop_
_entity_poly.entity_id
_entity_poly.type
_entity_poly.pdbx_seq_one_letter_code
_entity_poly.pdbx_strand_id
1 'polypeptide(L)'
;MNIAKRLILLLAVPLMALVSIGLFQHFQLTEVEQHSRKLAQLEIPALATIGNITRTFGEMRADLRGYLLATNDATRAKTFNEFTKDEAELNLWLAKFADSMVEDAKDRRLLEDYRNYVREWTVGAKKAMSVLAEGNREDALNRVNGFLTELAERINGISTEWIRHNESLAAAAGQEAVTNALAIRWKSWVASAAALLLTGLLGYLTFQRIARPIQALDASVKTIAAGDYGQAIPFIQAQDETGGLARSVDVLKQGAAAMEEHRWVGASAAKITGGLQGAASLAEFGQRLLSDLVPLLGGGVAGFYLFEENAGRLRRIAAYGLAEGATAADSFGLGQGLVGQCAQERTAVQLANLPADYLRIASGLGAAAPTQALASPLLSKDALLGVIEIASFRTFASREKKLLEELFPVVAMSLEILQRNLRTQELLGQTQAQARQLEEQTDELTKSQEELMAQKEELLTQQGALTAQRAELQQSEERSRLILESTGDGLFGTDAAGAITFVNPAACRLLGYTAEEL
;
A
#
# COMPACT_ATOMS: atom_id res chain seq x y z
N MET A 1 -16.09 -2.37 17.95
CA MET A 1 -17.13 -3.29 17.38
C MET A 1 -16.76 -3.62 15.95
N ASN A 2 -16.72 -4.93 15.63
CA ASN A 2 -16.22 -5.42 14.35
C ASN A 2 -17.06 -4.98 13.15
N ILE A 3 -16.42 -4.74 12.00
CA ILE A 3 -17.07 -4.56 10.69
C ILE A 3 -18.16 -5.61 10.47
N ALA A 4 -17.89 -6.89 10.77
CA ALA A 4 -18.88 -7.96 10.67
C ALA A 4 -20.12 -7.70 11.54
N LYS A 5 -19.94 -7.28 12.80
CA LYS A 5 -21.05 -6.95 13.71
C LYS A 5 -21.85 -5.73 13.21
N ARG A 6 -21.19 -4.74 12.61
CA ARG A 6 -21.84 -3.57 12.01
C ARG A 6 -22.71 -3.96 10.81
N LEU A 7 -22.20 -4.83 9.93
CA LEU A 7 -22.94 -5.35 8.77
C LEU A 7 -24.13 -6.21 9.20
N ILE A 8 -23.95 -7.06 10.22
CA ILE A 8 -25.05 -7.85 10.79
C ILE A 8 -26.13 -6.91 11.35
N LEU A 9 -25.77 -5.87 12.10
CA LEU A 9 -26.74 -4.88 12.60
C LEU A 9 -27.46 -4.15 11.46
N LEU A 10 -26.73 -3.78 10.41
CA LEU A 10 -27.30 -3.13 9.23
C LEU A 10 -28.38 -3.98 8.54
N LEU A 11 -28.24 -5.30 8.57
CA LEU A 11 -29.22 -6.23 7.98
C LEU A 11 -30.32 -6.63 8.97
N ALA A 12 -29.96 -6.92 10.21
CA ALA A 12 -30.88 -7.45 11.21
C ALA A 12 -31.92 -6.42 11.66
N VAL A 13 -31.52 -5.15 11.82
CA VAL A 13 -32.44 -4.11 12.31
C VAL A 13 -33.57 -3.83 11.31
N PRO A 14 -33.31 -3.61 10.00
CA PRO A 14 -34.40 -3.46 9.02
C PRO A 14 -35.29 -4.70 8.90
N LEU A 15 -34.72 -5.91 8.96
CA LEU A 15 -35.50 -7.15 8.95
C LEU A 15 -36.43 -7.25 10.17
N MET A 16 -35.93 -6.96 11.38
CA MET A 16 -36.77 -6.94 12.57
C MET A 16 -37.84 -5.85 12.50
N ALA A 17 -37.53 -4.68 11.94
CA ALA A 17 -38.50 -3.62 11.73
C ALA A 17 -39.61 -4.04 10.76
N LEU A 18 -39.27 -4.72 9.66
CA LEU A 18 -40.25 -5.28 8.71
C LEU A 18 -41.17 -6.31 9.36
N VAL A 19 -40.59 -7.26 10.12
CA VAL A 19 -41.38 -8.27 10.85
C VAL A 19 -42.29 -7.61 11.88
N SER A 20 -41.78 -6.62 12.63
CA SER A 20 -42.55 -5.89 13.63
C SER A 20 -43.71 -5.10 13.01
N ILE A 21 -43.48 -4.45 11.86
CA ILE A 21 -44.53 -3.76 11.10
C ILE A 21 -45.58 -4.78 10.61
N GLY A 22 -45.16 -5.92 10.07
CA GLY A 22 -46.06 -6.96 9.59
C GLY A 22 -46.96 -7.50 10.71
N LEU A 23 -46.38 -7.83 11.87
CA LEU A 23 -47.11 -8.26 13.06
C LEU A 23 -48.08 -7.18 13.55
N PHE A 24 -47.60 -5.94 13.64
CA PHE A 24 -48.43 -4.79 14.04
C PHE A 24 -49.63 -4.60 13.10
N GLN A 25 -49.41 -4.65 11.78
CA GLN A 25 -50.49 -4.55 10.79
C GLN A 25 -51.48 -5.71 10.90
N HIS A 26 -50.99 -6.93 11.14
CA HIS A 26 -51.84 -8.09 11.32
C HIS A 26 -52.78 -7.93 12.53
N PHE A 27 -52.26 -7.51 13.69
CA PHE A 27 -53.08 -7.26 14.87
C PHE A 27 -54.15 -6.18 14.64
N GLN A 28 -53.79 -5.09 13.95
CA GLN A 28 -54.73 -4.00 13.64
C GLN A 28 -55.83 -4.44 12.66
N LEU A 29 -55.49 -5.27 11.67
CA LEU A 29 -56.47 -5.79 10.71
C LEU A 29 -57.50 -6.69 11.39
N THR A 30 -57.09 -7.49 12.37
CA THR A 30 -58.00 -8.35 13.15
C THR A 30 -59.05 -7.54 13.92
N GLU A 31 -58.69 -6.36 14.45
CA GLU A 31 -59.62 -5.46 15.14
C GLU A 31 -60.68 -4.90 14.18
N VAL A 32 -60.26 -4.45 12.99
CA VAL A 32 -61.19 -3.99 11.93
C VAL A 32 -62.09 -5.13 11.46
N GLU A 33 -61.55 -6.33 11.31
CA GLU A 33 -62.32 -7.51 10.89
C GLU A 33 -63.42 -7.85 11.90
N GLN A 34 -63.13 -7.79 13.20
CA GLN A 34 -64.12 -8.04 14.25
C GLN A 34 -65.27 -7.02 14.22
N HIS A 35 -64.95 -5.73 14.11
CA HIS A 35 -65.96 -4.67 14.03
C HIS A 35 -66.80 -4.78 12.74
N SER A 36 -66.15 -5.05 11.60
CA SER A 36 -66.84 -5.24 10.32
C SER A 36 -67.74 -6.48 10.32
N ARG A 37 -67.34 -7.57 10.99
CA ARG A 37 -68.18 -8.77 11.14
C ARG A 37 -69.42 -8.48 11.97
N LYS A 38 -69.31 -7.71 13.06
CA LYS A 38 -70.47 -7.31 13.89
C LYS A 38 -71.50 -6.54 13.06
N LEU A 39 -71.06 -5.52 12.32
CA LEU A 39 -71.95 -4.73 11.44
C LEU A 39 -72.64 -5.61 10.37
N ALA A 40 -71.90 -6.52 9.74
CA ALA A 40 -72.40 -7.36 8.66
C ALA A 40 -73.31 -8.53 9.12
N GLN A 41 -73.04 -9.09 10.31
CA GLN A 41 -73.71 -10.31 10.79
C GLN A 41 -74.79 -10.06 11.86
N LEU A 42 -74.75 -8.92 12.55
CA LEU A 42 -75.67 -8.59 13.64
C LEU A 42 -76.55 -7.39 13.28
N GLU A 43 -75.96 -6.21 13.10
CA GLU A 43 -76.68 -4.94 13.06
C GLU A 43 -77.52 -4.75 11.77
N ILE A 44 -76.98 -5.10 10.59
CA ILE A 44 -77.74 -5.05 9.33
C ILE A 44 -78.84 -6.12 9.30
N PRO A 45 -78.58 -7.40 9.65
CA PRO A 45 -79.64 -8.41 9.73
C PRO A 45 -80.73 -8.10 10.77
N ALA A 46 -80.39 -7.49 11.90
CA ALA A 46 -81.35 -7.07 12.92
C ALA A 46 -82.39 -6.11 12.35
N LEU A 47 -81.94 -5.07 11.63
CA LEU A 47 -82.82 -4.13 10.92
C LEU A 47 -83.73 -4.81 9.90
N ALA A 48 -83.17 -5.70 9.09
CA ALA A 48 -83.95 -6.47 8.11
C ALA A 48 -85.00 -7.37 8.79
N THR A 49 -84.67 -7.97 9.93
CA THR A 49 -85.61 -8.79 10.71
C THR A 49 -86.71 -7.95 11.36
N ILE A 50 -86.41 -6.78 11.94
CA ILE A 50 -87.44 -5.86 12.46
C ILE A 50 -88.37 -5.37 11.33
N GLY A 51 -87.81 -5.11 10.14
CA GLY A 51 -88.58 -4.79 8.94
C GLY A 51 -89.56 -5.89 8.56
N ASN A 52 -89.11 -7.16 8.57
CA ASN A 52 -89.98 -8.31 8.34
C ASN A 52 -91.06 -8.47 9.44
N ILE A 53 -90.70 -8.30 10.72
CA ILE A 53 -91.66 -8.32 11.85
C ILE A 53 -92.77 -7.30 11.64
N THR A 54 -92.41 -6.07 11.29
CA THR A 54 -93.36 -4.97 11.10
C THR A 54 -94.22 -5.19 9.85
N ARG A 55 -93.63 -5.71 8.76
CA ARG A 55 -94.35 -6.07 7.52
C ARG A 55 -95.38 -7.17 7.79
N THR A 56 -94.97 -8.29 8.40
CA THR A 56 -95.87 -9.43 8.67
C THR A 56 -97.01 -9.05 9.60
N PHE A 57 -96.78 -8.19 10.60
CA PHE A 57 -97.89 -7.64 11.39
C PHE A 57 -98.84 -6.77 10.55
N GLY A 58 -98.31 -5.98 9.61
CA GLY A 58 -99.12 -5.26 8.62
C GLY A 58 -99.98 -6.18 7.75
N GLU A 59 -99.43 -7.32 7.34
CA GLU A 59 -100.13 -8.37 6.58
C GLU A 59 -101.26 -9.00 7.41
N MET A 60 -100.99 -9.37 8.67
CA MET A 60 -102.03 -9.85 9.60
C MET A 60 -103.19 -8.85 9.77
N ARG A 61 -102.90 -7.55 9.81
CA ARG A 61 -103.93 -6.50 9.85
C ARG A 61 -104.73 -6.43 8.55
N ALA A 62 -104.08 -6.63 7.41
CA ALA A 62 -104.73 -6.68 6.10
C ALA A 62 -105.64 -7.91 6.01
N ASP A 63 -105.18 -9.08 6.48
CA ASP A 63 -105.95 -10.32 6.49
C ASP A 63 -107.17 -10.23 7.39
N LEU A 64 -107.04 -9.61 8.58
CA LEU A 64 -108.19 -9.33 9.45
C LEU A 64 -109.23 -8.49 8.72
N ARG A 65 -108.82 -7.41 8.05
CA ARG A 65 -109.74 -6.58 7.26
C ARG A 65 -110.36 -7.37 6.10
N GLY A 66 -109.56 -8.18 5.41
CA GLY A 66 -110.00 -9.08 4.35
C GLY A 66 -111.09 -10.05 4.84
N TYR A 67 -110.88 -10.65 6.01
CA TYR A 67 -111.85 -11.54 6.66
C TYR A 67 -113.16 -10.81 6.98
N LEU A 68 -113.09 -9.59 7.51
CA LEU A 68 -114.28 -8.79 7.86
C LEU A 68 -115.08 -8.31 6.64
N LEU A 69 -114.40 -8.10 5.51
CA LEU A 69 -115.00 -7.65 4.25
C LEU A 69 -115.45 -8.80 3.34
N ALA A 70 -115.04 -10.04 3.62
CA ALA A 70 -115.38 -11.21 2.83
C ALA A 70 -116.89 -11.47 2.79
N THR A 71 -117.44 -11.54 1.57
CA THR A 71 -118.88 -11.73 1.31
C THR A 71 -119.30 -13.20 1.25
N ASN A 72 -118.35 -14.14 1.23
CA ASN A 72 -118.59 -15.58 1.16
C ASN A 72 -117.65 -16.38 2.07
N ASP A 73 -118.04 -17.61 2.41
CA ASP A 73 -117.29 -18.48 3.33
C ASP A 73 -115.94 -18.93 2.79
N ALA A 74 -115.81 -19.11 1.48
CA ALA A 74 -114.53 -19.52 0.87
C ALA A 74 -113.46 -18.44 1.04
N THR A 75 -113.80 -17.17 0.83
CA THR A 75 -112.90 -16.03 1.06
C THR A 75 -112.61 -15.83 2.54
N ARG A 76 -113.58 -16.04 3.44
CA ARG A 76 -113.35 -16.03 4.90
C ARG A 76 -112.38 -17.11 5.34
N ALA A 77 -112.57 -18.35 4.89
CA ALA A 77 -111.67 -19.46 5.23
C ALA A 77 -110.25 -19.21 4.70
N LYS A 78 -110.12 -18.67 3.48
CA LYS A 78 -108.82 -18.32 2.89
C LYS A 78 -108.07 -17.26 3.72
N THR A 79 -108.73 -16.13 4.01
CA THR A 79 -108.13 -15.02 4.76
C THR A 79 -107.80 -15.40 6.21
N PHE A 80 -108.59 -16.29 6.82
CA PHE A 80 -108.26 -16.86 8.14
C PHE A 80 -106.99 -17.73 8.11
N ASN A 81 -106.81 -18.52 7.06
CA ASN A 81 -105.61 -19.34 6.89
C ASN A 81 -104.37 -18.47 6.62
N GLU A 82 -104.50 -17.41 5.81
CA GLU A 82 -103.46 -16.40 5.58
C GLU A 82 -103.07 -15.73 6.92
N PHE A 83 -104.05 -15.26 7.70
CA PHE A 83 -103.81 -14.66 9.02
C PHE A 83 -103.05 -15.61 9.97
N THR A 84 -103.46 -16.88 10.01
CA THR A 84 -102.83 -17.88 10.90
C THR A 84 -101.41 -18.22 10.45
N LYS A 85 -101.16 -18.21 9.14
CA LYS A 85 -99.82 -18.39 8.58
C LYS A 85 -98.92 -17.21 8.94
N ASP A 86 -99.41 -15.98 8.79
CA ASP A 86 -98.65 -14.78 9.08
C ASP A 86 -98.41 -14.62 10.59
N GLU A 87 -99.33 -15.05 11.45
CA GLU A 87 -99.10 -15.17 12.89
C GLU A 87 -97.93 -16.11 13.21
N ALA A 88 -97.87 -17.28 12.57
CA ALA A 88 -96.78 -18.23 12.76
C ALA A 88 -95.44 -17.67 12.26
N GLU A 89 -95.45 -17.00 11.10
CA GLU A 89 -94.27 -16.34 10.55
C GLU A 89 -93.78 -15.19 11.44
N LEU A 90 -94.68 -14.36 11.96
CA LEU A 90 -94.36 -13.28 12.89
C LEU A 90 -93.70 -13.82 14.16
N ASN A 91 -94.23 -14.90 14.73
CA ASN A 91 -93.63 -15.54 15.90
C ASN A 91 -92.24 -16.10 15.61
N LEU A 92 -92.01 -16.66 14.41
CA LEU A 92 -90.69 -17.11 13.98
C LEU A 92 -89.69 -15.95 13.91
N TRP A 93 -90.07 -14.83 13.31
CA TRP A 93 -89.21 -13.64 13.24
C TRP A 93 -88.92 -13.04 14.62
N LEU A 94 -89.93 -12.98 15.50
CA LEU A 94 -89.77 -12.52 16.88
C LEU A 94 -88.87 -13.43 17.70
N ALA A 95 -88.89 -14.75 17.47
CA ALA A 95 -87.97 -15.69 18.09
C ALA A 95 -86.55 -15.52 17.56
N LYS A 96 -86.38 -15.44 16.23
CA LYS A 96 -85.08 -15.22 15.59
C LYS A 96 -84.38 -13.96 16.12
N PHE A 97 -85.13 -12.87 16.26
CA PHE A 97 -84.59 -11.63 16.81
C PHE A 97 -84.16 -11.81 18.27
N ALA A 98 -85.03 -12.40 19.09
CA ALA A 98 -84.78 -12.63 20.51
C ALA A 98 -83.52 -13.46 20.79
N ASP A 99 -83.29 -14.49 19.96
CA ASP A 99 -82.23 -15.46 20.18
C ASP A 99 -80.84 -14.93 19.78
N SER A 100 -80.77 -14.02 18.81
CA SER A 100 -79.48 -13.70 18.15
C SER A 100 -79.24 -12.24 17.80
N MET A 101 -80.22 -11.34 18.00
CA MET A 101 -80.16 -9.95 17.48
C MET A 101 -80.44 -8.89 18.53
N VAL A 102 -80.68 -9.27 19.79
CA VAL A 102 -80.83 -8.30 20.89
C VAL A 102 -79.46 -7.74 21.26
N GLU A 103 -79.22 -6.46 20.96
CA GLU A 103 -77.92 -5.84 21.20
C GLU A 103 -77.81 -5.22 22.61
N ASP A 104 -78.87 -4.56 23.07
CA ASP A 104 -78.86 -3.84 24.34
C ASP A 104 -80.15 -4.03 25.17
N ALA A 105 -80.19 -3.35 26.32
CA ALA A 105 -81.35 -3.41 27.21
C ALA A 105 -82.62 -2.78 26.59
N LYS A 106 -82.47 -1.84 25.66
CA LYS A 106 -83.60 -1.16 25.01
C LYS A 106 -84.21 -2.03 23.93
N ASP A 107 -83.41 -2.76 23.16
CA ASP A 107 -83.89 -3.80 22.24
C ASP A 107 -84.72 -4.86 22.96
N ARG A 108 -84.22 -5.36 24.08
CA ARG A 108 -84.92 -6.37 24.88
C ARG A 108 -86.29 -5.86 25.32
N ARG A 109 -86.34 -4.63 25.83
CA ARG A 109 -87.58 -3.98 26.27
C ARG A 109 -88.56 -3.80 25.11
N LEU A 110 -88.12 -3.25 23.98
CA LEU A 110 -88.98 -2.99 22.82
C LEU A 110 -89.52 -4.30 22.22
N LEU A 111 -88.70 -5.34 22.16
CA LEU A 111 -89.12 -6.69 21.76
C LEU A 111 -90.20 -7.25 22.69
N GLU A 112 -90.01 -7.16 24.01
CA GLU A 112 -90.97 -7.65 25.01
C GLU A 112 -92.29 -6.89 24.92
N ASP A 113 -92.23 -5.56 24.85
CA ASP A 113 -93.41 -4.70 24.69
C ASP A 113 -94.14 -5.06 23.37
N TYR A 114 -93.43 -5.14 22.24
CA TYR A 114 -94.00 -5.52 20.95
C TYR A 114 -94.68 -6.89 21.01
N ARG A 115 -94.00 -7.89 21.57
CA ARG A 115 -94.52 -9.26 21.71
C ARG A 115 -95.80 -9.30 22.55
N ASN A 116 -95.86 -8.51 23.63
CA ASN A 116 -97.04 -8.45 24.49
C ASN A 116 -98.23 -7.82 23.79
N TYR A 117 -98.06 -6.65 23.17
CA TYR A 117 -99.14 -5.98 22.45
C TYR A 117 -99.60 -6.77 21.22
N VAL A 118 -98.69 -7.37 20.45
CA VAL A 118 -99.06 -8.24 19.32
C VAL A 118 -99.84 -9.46 19.79
N ARG A 119 -99.46 -10.09 20.90
CA ARG A 119 -100.21 -11.22 21.45
C ARG A 119 -101.63 -10.82 21.81
N GLU A 120 -101.78 -9.68 22.49
CA GLU A 120 -103.10 -9.13 22.86
C GLU A 120 -103.94 -8.78 21.63
N TRP A 121 -103.33 -8.15 20.63
CA TRP A 121 -103.96 -7.81 19.36
C TRP A 121 -104.42 -9.06 18.60
N THR A 122 -103.58 -10.09 18.52
CA THR A 122 -103.89 -11.35 17.83
C THR A 122 -105.03 -12.11 18.49
N VAL A 123 -105.08 -12.14 19.83
CA VAL A 123 -106.20 -12.73 20.58
C VAL A 123 -107.49 -11.97 20.29
N GLY A 124 -107.45 -10.63 20.33
CA GLY A 124 -108.62 -9.80 20.03
C GLY A 124 -109.07 -9.92 18.57
N ALA A 125 -108.14 -10.03 17.62
CA ALA A 125 -108.43 -10.24 16.20
C ALA A 125 -109.16 -11.57 15.96
N LYS A 126 -108.66 -12.68 16.52
CA LYS A 126 -109.33 -13.99 16.46
C LYS A 126 -110.72 -13.94 17.09
N LYS A 127 -110.88 -13.20 18.20
CA LYS A 127 -112.21 -13.03 18.83
C LYS A 127 -113.16 -12.24 17.92
N ALA A 128 -112.70 -11.18 17.27
CA ALA A 128 -113.51 -10.42 16.31
C ALA A 128 -113.94 -11.28 15.11
N MET A 129 -113.05 -12.14 14.60
CA MET A 129 -113.39 -13.11 13.54
C MET A 129 -114.45 -14.11 14.01
N SER A 130 -114.33 -14.66 15.22
CA SER A 130 -115.33 -15.57 15.82
C SER A 130 -116.70 -14.90 15.95
N VAL A 131 -116.75 -13.67 16.48
CA VAL A 131 -118.00 -12.91 16.66
C VAL A 131 -118.68 -12.63 15.31
N LEU A 132 -117.89 -12.35 14.27
CA LEU A 132 -118.42 -12.20 12.91
C LEU A 132 -118.96 -13.52 12.35
N ALA A 133 -118.28 -14.65 12.59
CA ALA A 133 -118.72 -15.98 12.17
C ALA A 133 -120.02 -16.41 12.87
N GLU A 134 -120.26 -15.94 14.10
CA GLU A 134 -121.51 -16.12 14.85
C GLU A 134 -122.66 -15.21 14.35
N GLY A 135 -122.41 -14.36 13.34
CA GLY A 135 -123.40 -13.50 12.70
C GLY A 135 -123.51 -12.07 13.25
N ASN A 136 -122.74 -11.72 14.29
CA ASN A 136 -122.79 -10.39 14.91
C ASN A 136 -121.76 -9.44 14.29
N ARG A 137 -122.08 -8.92 13.09
CA ARG A 137 -121.18 -8.02 12.34
C ARG A 137 -120.90 -6.70 13.06
N GLU A 138 -121.88 -6.14 13.75
CA GLU A 138 -121.75 -4.84 14.41
C GLU A 138 -120.75 -4.89 15.57
N ASP A 139 -120.85 -5.91 16.45
CA ASP A 139 -119.91 -6.10 17.56
C ASP A 139 -118.49 -6.40 17.05
N ALA A 140 -118.36 -7.22 16.00
CA ALA A 140 -117.06 -7.50 15.38
C ALA A 140 -116.39 -6.23 14.84
N LEU A 141 -117.14 -5.36 14.16
CA LEU A 141 -116.62 -4.09 13.62
C LEU A 141 -116.29 -3.08 14.73
N ASN A 142 -117.10 -2.99 15.79
CA ASN A 142 -116.83 -2.10 16.92
C ASN A 142 -115.55 -2.48 17.67
N ARG A 143 -115.31 -3.79 17.87
CA ARG A 143 -114.06 -4.29 18.47
C ARG A 143 -112.83 -3.94 17.64
N VAL A 144 -112.96 -4.02 16.32
CA VAL A 144 -111.87 -3.73 15.38
C VAL A 144 -111.58 -2.24 15.32
N ASN A 145 -112.61 -1.41 15.18
CA ASN A 145 -112.48 0.05 15.06
C ASN A 145 -112.12 0.75 16.38
N GLY A 146 -112.39 0.13 17.53
CA GLY A 146 -111.97 0.63 18.84
C GLY A 146 -110.67 0.00 19.31
N PHE A 147 -110.80 -0.98 20.20
CA PHE A 147 -109.69 -1.60 20.95
C PHE A 147 -108.53 -2.11 20.07
N LEU A 148 -108.83 -2.84 18.97
CA LEU A 148 -107.77 -3.36 18.10
C LEU A 148 -107.06 -2.27 17.30
N THR A 149 -107.72 -1.15 17.02
CA THR A 149 -107.08 0.00 16.36
C THR A 149 -106.12 0.69 17.32
N GLU A 150 -106.51 0.91 18.58
CA GLU A 150 -105.62 1.47 19.61
C GLU A 150 -104.38 0.59 19.84
N LEU A 151 -104.58 -0.73 19.97
CA LEU A 151 -103.46 -1.67 20.09
C LEU A 151 -102.54 -1.62 18.86
N ALA A 152 -103.10 -1.57 17.65
CA ALA A 152 -102.30 -1.47 16.43
C ALA A 152 -101.50 -0.17 16.33
N GLU A 153 -102.04 0.96 16.82
CA GLU A 153 -101.31 2.23 16.91
C GLU A 153 -100.14 2.15 17.91
N ARG A 154 -100.34 1.51 19.07
CA ARG A 154 -99.27 1.27 20.05
C ARG A 154 -98.17 0.37 19.48
N ILE A 155 -98.55 -0.71 18.81
CA ILE A 155 -97.60 -1.63 18.14
C ILE A 155 -96.80 -0.87 17.07
N ASN A 156 -97.45 -0.03 16.25
CA ASN A 156 -96.77 0.78 15.24
C ASN A 156 -95.81 1.80 15.86
N GLY A 157 -96.18 2.40 17.01
CA GLY A 157 -95.30 3.27 17.79
C GLY A 157 -94.04 2.55 18.25
N ILE A 158 -94.19 1.34 18.81
CA ILE A 158 -93.07 0.50 19.25
C ILE A 158 -92.20 0.08 18.05
N SER A 159 -92.79 -0.38 16.94
CA SER A 159 -92.04 -0.68 15.71
C SER A 159 -91.20 0.50 15.24
N THR A 160 -91.77 1.70 15.23
CA THR A 160 -91.07 2.91 14.78
C THR A 160 -89.90 3.25 15.71
N GLU A 161 -90.10 3.14 17.02
CA GLU A 161 -89.03 3.35 18.00
C GLU A 161 -87.93 2.28 17.87
N TRP A 162 -88.32 1.02 17.64
CA TRP A 162 -87.41 -0.11 17.54
C TRP A 162 -86.55 -0.07 16.27
N ILE A 163 -87.14 0.27 15.13
CA ILE A 163 -86.42 0.52 13.88
C ILE A 163 -85.43 1.69 14.09
N ARG A 164 -85.90 2.83 14.61
CA ARG A 164 -85.02 4.01 14.81
C ARG A 164 -83.86 3.71 15.76
N HIS A 165 -84.10 2.92 16.81
CA HIS A 165 -83.06 2.50 17.74
C HIS A 165 -81.98 1.67 17.04
N ASN A 166 -82.38 0.64 16.29
CA ASN A 166 -81.43 -0.20 15.55
C ASN A 166 -80.74 0.55 14.41
N GLU A 167 -81.41 1.51 13.76
CA GLU A 167 -80.79 2.38 12.75
C GLU A 167 -79.68 3.23 13.37
N SER A 168 -79.91 3.74 14.59
CA SER A 168 -78.90 4.52 15.31
C SER A 168 -77.70 3.69 15.77
N LEU A 169 -77.93 2.44 16.19
CA LEU A 169 -76.87 1.49 16.55
C LEU A 169 -75.99 1.18 15.33
N ALA A 170 -76.61 0.79 14.21
CA ALA A 170 -75.91 0.49 12.96
C ALA A 170 -75.13 1.70 12.42
N ALA A 171 -75.72 2.91 12.50
CA ALA A 171 -75.05 4.14 12.08
C ALA A 171 -73.83 4.49 12.96
N ALA A 172 -73.97 4.35 14.29
CA ALA A 172 -72.89 4.61 15.23
C ALA A 172 -71.71 3.63 15.04
N ALA A 173 -72.02 2.33 14.95
CA ALA A 173 -71.03 1.29 14.71
C ALA A 173 -70.34 1.46 13.34
N GLY A 174 -71.09 1.84 12.30
CA GLY A 174 -70.53 2.16 10.98
C GLY A 174 -69.55 3.34 11.01
N GLN A 175 -69.90 4.43 11.70
CA GLN A 175 -69.01 5.58 11.89
C GLN A 175 -67.75 5.20 12.67
N GLU A 176 -67.91 4.45 13.76
CA GLU A 176 -66.78 3.98 14.57
C GLU A 176 -65.82 3.13 13.73
N ALA A 177 -66.34 2.18 12.95
CA ALA A 177 -65.53 1.35 12.05
C ALA A 177 -64.71 2.18 11.04
N VAL A 178 -65.31 3.21 10.44
CA VAL A 178 -64.61 4.11 9.50
C VAL A 178 -63.53 4.93 10.21
N THR A 179 -63.85 5.50 11.37
CA THR A 179 -62.87 6.30 12.13
C THR A 179 -61.68 5.46 12.61
N ASN A 180 -61.93 4.25 13.10
CA ASN A 180 -60.88 3.30 13.50
C ASN A 180 -60.03 2.88 12.30
N ALA A 181 -60.63 2.59 11.15
CA ALA A 181 -59.89 2.26 9.93
C ALA A 181 -58.95 3.40 9.47
N LEU A 182 -59.42 4.66 9.54
CA LEU A 182 -58.59 5.83 9.22
C LEU A 182 -57.45 6.03 10.22
N ALA A 183 -57.73 5.86 11.51
CA ALA A 183 -56.72 5.96 12.57
C ALA A 183 -55.64 4.87 12.43
N ILE A 184 -56.03 3.64 12.11
CA ILE A 184 -55.12 2.53 11.81
C ILE A 184 -54.23 2.87 10.62
N ARG A 185 -54.81 3.39 9.53
CA ARG A 185 -54.05 3.78 8.33
C ARG A 185 -52.98 4.83 8.65
N TRP A 186 -53.32 5.85 9.45
CA TRP A 186 -52.35 6.86 9.88
C TRP A 186 -51.23 6.25 10.75
N LYS A 187 -51.59 5.43 11.75
CA LYS A 187 -50.62 4.72 12.60
C LYS A 187 -49.67 3.84 11.76
N SER A 188 -50.18 3.16 10.73
CA SER A 188 -49.36 2.37 9.81
C SER A 188 -48.35 3.23 9.05
N TRP A 189 -48.77 4.38 8.51
CA TRP A 189 -47.85 5.30 7.82
C TRP A 189 -46.75 5.83 8.74
N VAL A 190 -47.10 6.21 9.97
CA VAL A 190 -46.14 6.67 10.97
C VAL A 190 -45.13 5.56 11.33
N ALA A 191 -45.59 4.33 11.56
CA ALA A 191 -44.73 3.19 11.84
C ALA A 191 -43.75 2.89 10.69
N SER A 192 -44.25 2.89 9.44
CA SER A 192 -43.42 2.69 8.25
C SER A 192 -42.38 3.81 8.06
N ALA A 193 -42.76 5.07 8.26
CA ALA A 193 -41.85 6.20 8.16
C ALA A 193 -40.75 6.13 9.23
N ALA A 194 -41.11 5.80 10.48
CA ALA A 194 -40.15 5.63 11.57
C ALA A 194 -39.13 4.51 11.29
N ALA A 195 -39.59 3.36 10.79
CA ALA A 195 -38.72 2.26 10.40
C ALA A 195 -37.78 2.60 9.25
N LEU A 196 -38.26 3.35 8.26
CA LEU A 196 -37.46 3.80 7.12
C LEU A 196 -36.40 4.83 7.54
N LEU A 197 -36.75 5.78 8.40
CA LEU A 197 -35.81 6.75 8.96
C LEU A 197 -34.72 6.06 9.79
N LEU A 198 -35.11 5.11 10.65
CA LEU A 198 -34.16 4.36 11.48
C LEU A 198 -33.20 3.53 10.63
N THR A 199 -33.71 2.89 9.57
CA THR A 199 -32.91 2.13 8.60
C THR A 199 -31.97 3.05 7.80
N GLY A 200 -32.46 4.19 7.33
CA GLY A 200 -31.65 5.19 6.63
C GLY A 200 -30.54 5.76 7.51
N LEU A 201 -30.84 6.09 8.76
CA LEU A 201 -29.86 6.57 9.74
C LEU A 201 -28.79 5.51 10.03
N LEU A 202 -29.20 4.26 10.25
CA LEU A 202 -28.26 3.15 10.47
C LEU A 202 -27.37 2.92 9.24
N GLY A 203 -27.93 3.00 8.03
CA GLY A 203 -27.20 2.95 6.76
C GLY A 203 -26.19 4.07 6.62
N TYR A 204 -26.58 5.30 6.96
CA TYR A 204 -25.68 6.45 6.93
C TYR A 204 -24.52 6.32 7.91
N LEU A 205 -24.81 5.92 9.15
CA LEU A 205 -23.79 5.71 10.19
C LEU A 205 -22.81 4.58 9.82
N THR A 206 -23.31 3.49 9.25
CA THR A 206 -22.45 2.39 8.78
C THR A 206 -21.60 2.79 7.58
N PHE A 207 -22.15 3.55 6.63
CA PHE A 207 -21.38 4.12 5.52
C PHE A 207 -20.24 5.02 6.01
N GLN A 208 -20.53 5.96 6.92
CA GLN A 208 -19.50 6.84 7.48
C GLN A 208 -18.41 6.08 8.25
N ARG A 209 -18.77 4.99 8.94
CA ARG A 209 -17.84 4.25 9.80
C ARG A 209 -17.09 3.10 9.11
N ILE A 210 -17.42 2.78 7.86
CA ILE A 210 -16.78 1.67 7.12
C ILE A 210 -16.26 2.15 5.77
N ALA A 211 -17.14 2.67 4.91
CA ALA A 211 -16.77 3.00 3.53
C ALA A 211 -15.77 4.15 3.45
N ARG A 212 -15.99 5.22 4.22
CA ARG A 212 -15.10 6.39 4.22
C ARG A 212 -13.66 6.07 4.66
N PRO A 213 -13.42 5.39 5.81
CA PRO A 213 -12.05 5.00 6.19
C PRO A 213 -11.37 4.11 5.15
N ILE A 214 -12.08 3.15 4.57
CA ILE A 214 -11.50 2.24 3.56
C ILE A 214 -11.09 3.03 2.31
N GLN A 215 -11.93 3.94 1.81
CA GLN A 215 -11.60 4.79 0.65
C GLN A 215 -10.39 5.69 0.92
N ALA A 216 -10.30 6.24 2.14
CA ALA A 216 -9.16 7.07 2.53
C ALA A 216 -7.86 6.25 2.62
N LEU A 217 -7.93 5.02 3.13
CA LEU A 217 -6.77 4.12 3.17
C LEU A 217 -6.34 3.68 1.76
N ASP A 218 -7.27 3.39 0.85
CA ASP A 218 -6.95 3.11 -0.55
C ASP A 218 -6.20 4.29 -1.21
N ALA A 219 -6.67 5.52 -0.97
CA ALA A 219 -5.98 6.71 -1.44
C ALA A 219 -4.56 6.81 -0.85
N SER A 220 -4.38 6.57 0.46
CA SER A 220 -3.05 6.55 1.07
C SER A 220 -2.13 5.48 0.48
N VAL A 221 -2.64 4.27 0.20
CA VAL A 221 -1.86 3.21 -0.44
C VAL A 221 -1.41 3.62 -1.84
N LYS A 222 -2.28 4.25 -2.63
CA LYS A 222 -1.92 4.79 -3.95
C LYS A 222 -0.84 5.87 -3.87
N THR A 223 -0.91 6.75 -2.88
CA THR A 223 0.11 7.77 -2.63
C THR A 223 1.47 7.15 -2.29
N ILE A 224 1.48 6.13 -1.41
CA ILE A 224 2.70 5.36 -1.07
C ILE A 224 3.28 4.69 -2.31
N ALA A 225 2.43 4.06 -3.13
CA ALA A 225 2.85 3.40 -4.37
C ALA A 225 3.42 4.39 -5.39
N ALA A 226 2.98 5.65 -5.36
CA ALA A 226 3.55 6.73 -6.17
C ALA A 226 4.88 7.29 -5.63
N GLY A 227 5.36 6.80 -4.47
CA GLY A 227 6.62 7.21 -3.86
C GLY A 227 6.52 8.40 -2.89
N ASP A 228 5.32 8.90 -2.60
CA ASP A 228 5.13 9.93 -1.58
C ASP A 228 4.89 9.29 -0.21
N TYR A 229 5.97 9.19 0.57
CA TYR A 229 5.96 8.66 1.93
C TYR A 229 5.74 9.74 3.01
N GLY A 230 5.61 11.02 2.62
CA GLY A 230 5.52 12.14 3.55
C GLY A 230 4.13 12.30 4.18
N GLN A 231 3.10 11.72 3.56
CA GLN A 231 1.73 11.88 4.03
C GLN A 231 1.42 11.01 5.26
N ALA A 232 0.65 11.58 6.18
CA ALA A 232 0.15 10.87 7.36
C ALA A 232 -0.98 9.90 6.95
N ILE A 233 -0.98 8.70 7.51
CA ILE A 233 -2.06 7.73 7.29
C ILE A 233 -3.24 8.12 8.19
N PRO A 234 -4.45 8.30 7.64
CA PRO A 234 -5.61 8.68 8.43
C PRO A 234 -6.09 7.50 9.29
N PHE A 235 -6.87 7.78 10.33
CA PHE A 235 -7.54 6.78 11.18
C PHE A 235 -6.63 5.83 11.99
N ILE A 236 -5.32 6.08 12.10
CA ILE A 236 -4.40 5.28 12.94
C ILE A 236 -4.89 5.13 14.39
N GLN A 237 -5.51 6.19 14.93
CA GLN A 237 -6.00 6.23 16.32
C GLN A 237 -7.32 5.46 16.52
N ALA A 238 -7.96 4.97 15.46
CA ALA A 238 -9.18 4.20 15.61
C ALA A 238 -8.91 2.86 16.32
N GLN A 239 -9.79 2.51 17.26
CA GLN A 239 -9.70 1.29 18.08
C GLN A 239 -10.47 0.10 17.47
N ASP A 240 -10.88 0.20 16.21
CA ASP A 240 -11.55 -0.87 15.48
C ASP A 240 -10.63 -1.48 14.40
N GLU A 241 -11.17 -2.39 13.62
CA GLU A 241 -10.45 -3.10 12.55
C GLU A 241 -9.95 -2.14 11.47
N THR A 242 -10.67 -1.03 11.23
CA THR A 242 -10.21 -0.01 10.28
C THR A 242 -8.98 0.72 10.78
N GLY A 243 -8.90 1.00 12.08
CA GLY A 243 -7.66 1.51 12.69
C GLY A 243 -6.55 0.47 12.75
N GLY A 244 -6.89 -0.81 12.92
CA GLY A 244 -5.95 -1.91 12.77
C GLY A 244 -5.29 -1.92 11.39
N LEU A 245 -6.10 -1.84 10.33
CA LEU A 245 -5.63 -1.75 8.95
C LEU A 245 -4.79 -0.48 8.72
N ALA A 246 -5.22 0.68 9.24
CA ALA A 246 -4.47 1.94 9.13
C ALA A 246 -3.06 1.82 9.73
N ARG A 247 -2.92 1.17 10.90
CA ARG A 247 -1.62 0.91 11.52
C ARG A 247 -0.76 -0.03 10.67
N SER A 248 -1.33 -1.09 10.11
CA SER A 248 -0.61 -1.98 9.19
C SER A 248 -0.11 -1.24 7.95
N VAL A 249 -0.94 -0.36 7.37
CA VAL A 249 -0.54 0.49 6.24
C VAL A 249 0.58 1.46 6.66
N ASP A 250 0.53 2.03 7.86
CA ASP A 250 1.59 2.93 8.33
C ASP A 250 2.92 2.20 8.54
N VAL A 251 2.92 0.97 9.07
CA VAL A 251 4.12 0.13 9.14
C VAL A 251 4.67 -0.17 7.75
N LEU A 252 3.80 -0.48 6.77
CA LEU A 252 4.22 -0.70 5.38
C LEU A 252 4.80 0.57 4.75
N LYS A 253 4.22 1.74 5.01
CA LYS A 253 4.76 3.04 4.56
C LYS A 253 6.17 3.26 5.11
N GLN A 254 6.36 3.06 6.41
CA GLN A 254 7.66 3.23 7.07
C GLN A 254 8.70 2.26 6.49
N GLY A 255 8.32 0.99 6.29
CA GLY A 255 9.18 -0.02 5.65
C GLY A 255 9.54 0.34 4.21
N ALA A 256 8.57 0.78 3.40
CA ALA A 256 8.81 1.19 2.02
C ALA A 256 9.72 2.43 1.93
N ALA A 257 9.51 3.43 2.80
CA ALA A 257 10.36 4.62 2.87
C ALA A 257 11.81 4.27 3.23
N ALA A 258 12.01 3.40 4.22
CA ALA A 258 13.34 2.94 4.61
C ALA A 258 14.02 2.16 3.48
N MET A 259 13.28 1.29 2.78
CA MET A 259 13.80 0.52 1.65
C MET A 259 14.19 1.40 0.47
N GLU A 260 13.43 2.46 0.20
CA GLU A 260 13.77 3.46 -0.81
C GLU A 260 15.04 4.23 -0.46
N GLU A 261 15.21 4.60 0.81
CA GLU A 261 16.44 5.25 1.28
C GLU A 261 17.67 4.34 1.05
N HIS A 262 17.58 3.06 1.45
CA HIS A 262 18.64 2.08 1.20
C HIS A 262 18.92 1.88 -0.29
N ARG A 263 17.88 1.81 -1.12
CA ARG A 263 18.01 1.66 -2.57
C ARG A 263 18.71 2.86 -3.19
N TRP A 264 18.37 4.07 -2.76
CA TRP A 264 19.03 5.30 -3.22
C TRP A 264 20.51 5.35 -2.82
N VAL A 265 20.84 4.99 -1.58
CA VAL A 265 22.22 4.92 -1.10
C VAL A 265 23.03 3.91 -1.92
N GLY A 266 22.56 2.67 -2.02
CA GLY A 266 23.26 1.61 -2.75
C GLY A 266 23.42 1.91 -4.25
N ALA A 267 22.38 2.45 -4.90
CA ALA A 267 22.45 2.85 -6.31
C ALA A 267 23.45 4.00 -6.53
N SER A 268 23.48 4.98 -5.62
CA SER A 268 24.42 6.11 -5.70
C SER A 268 25.85 5.64 -5.47
N ALA A 269 26.08 4.77 -4.48
CA ALA A 269 27.39 4.20 -4.19
C ALA A 269 27.92 3.35 -5.36
N ALA A 270 27.06 2.51 -5.95
CA ALA A 270 27.41 1.70 -7.12
C ALA A 270 27.77 2.57 -8.34
N LYS A 271 26.99 3.63 -8.60
CA LYS A 271 27.25 4.56 -9.69
C LYS A 271 28.61 5.25 -9.55
N ILE A 272 28.90 5.81 -8.37
CA ILE A 272 30.18 6.48 -8.10
C ILE A 272 31.32 5.49 -8.25
N THR A 273 31.24 4.34 -7.58
CA THR A 273 32.29 3.32 -7.61
C THR A 273 32.57 2.83 -9.04
N GLY A 274 31.54 2.61 -9.86
CA GLY A 274 31.69 2.23 -11.26
C GLY A 274 32.46 3.28 -12.09
N GLY A 275 32.24 4.57 -11.83
CA GLY A 275 32.98 5.66 -12.47
C GLY A 275 34.46 5.73 -12.09
N LEU A 276 34.82 5.20 -10.91
CA LEU A 276 36.19 5.21 -10.38
C LEU A 276 37.08 4.09 -10.95
N GLN A 277 36.50 2.96 -11.34
CA GLN A 277 37.27 1.77 -11.80
C GLN A 277 38.11 2.00 -13.06
N GLY A 278 37.85 3.07 -13.82
CA GLY A 278 38.58 3.44 -15.04
C GLY A 278 39.56 4.60 -14.88
N ALA A 279 39.90 5.02 -13.65
CA ALA A 279 40.87 6.11 -13.44
C ALA A 279 42.30 5.63 -13.70
N ALA A 280 43.06 6.38 -14.51
CA ALA A 280 44.45 6.06 -14.85
C ALA A 280 45.47 6.72 -13.90
N SER A 281 45.03 7.67 -13.07
CA SER A 281 45.88 8.36 -12.10
C SER A 281 45.13 8.68 -10.82
N LEU A 282 45.87 8.93 -9.73
CA LEU A 282 45.29 9.31 -8.43
C LEU A 282 44.55 10.65 -8.50
N ALA A 283 45.06 11.61 -9.27
CA ALA A 283 44.41 12.90 -9.48
C ALA A 283 43.07 12.75 -10.22
N GLU A 284 43.05 11.94 -11.29
CA GLU A 284 41.83 11.64 -12.04
C GLU A 284 40.79 10.92 -11.17
N PHE A 285 41.22 9.91 -10.39
CA PHE A 285 40.37 9.21 -9.44
C PHE A 285 39.70 10.19 -8.46
N GLY A 286 40.50 11.07 -7.87
CA GLY A 286 40.00 12.07 -6.94
C GLY A 286 39.03 13.06 -7.58
N GLN A 287 39.33 13.52 -8.80
CA GLN A 287 38.46 14.46 -9.50
C GLN A 287 37.11 13.84 -9.86
N ARG A 288 37.09 12.59 -10.34
CA ARG A 288 35.86 11.84 -10.64
C ARG A 288 35.02 11.64 -9.38
N LEU A 289 35.66 11.20 -8.29
CA LEU A 289 35.00 11.01 -7.00
C LEU A 289 34.31 12.29 -6.52
N LEU A 290 35.03 13.41 -6.45
CA LEU A 290 34.46 14.66 -5.96
C LEU A 290 33.37 15.20 -6.90
N SER A 291 33.54 15.06 -8.21
CA SER A 291 32.58 15.54 -9.21
C SER A 291 31.24 14.80 -9.15
N ASP A 292 31.24 13.52 -8.82
CA ASP A 292 30.00 12.74 -8.65
C ASP A 292 29.42 12.86 -7.24
N LEU A 293 30.27 12.93 -6.21
CA LEU A 293 29.84 12.97 -4.81
C LEU A 293 29.24 14.32 -4.40
N VAL A 294 29.93 15.43 -4.67
CA VAL A 294 29.55 16.75 -4.15
C VAL A 294 28.14 17.19 -4.60
N PRO A 295 27.72 16.97 -5.87
CA PRO A 295 26.35 17.26 -6.28
C PRO A 295 25.28 16.48 -5.52
N LEU A 296 25.53 15.21 -5.17
CA LEU A 296 24.60 14.38 -4.39
C LEU A 296 24.46 14.86 -2.95
N LEU A 297 25.50 15.50 -2.42
CA LEU A 297 25.49 16.19 -1.13
C LEU A 297 24.90 17.60 -1.22
N GLY A 298 24.26 17.96 -2.34
CA GLY A 298 23.62 19.26 -2.57
C GLY A 298 24.59 20.42 -2.78
N GLY A 299 25.81 20.11 -3.24
CA GLY A 299 26.82 21.11 -3.60
C GLY A 299 27.68 21.57 -2.43
N GLY A 300 28.66 22.42 -2.76
CA GLY A 300 29.65 22.93 -1.83
C GLY A 300 31.04 22.96 -2.46
N VAL A 301 32.04 23.00 -1.59
CA VAL A 301 33.46 22.90 -1.95
C VAL A 301 34.03 21.65 -1.31
N ALA A 302 34.87 20.92 -2.03
CA ALA A 302 35.54 19.75 -1.47
C ALA A 302 37.01 19.68 -1.88
N GLY A 303 37.82 19.10 -1.01
CA GLY A 303 39.22 18.78 -1.26
C GLY A 303 39.49 17.32 -0.91
N PHE A 304 40.23 16.63 -1.77
CA PHE A 304 40.69 15.28 -1.48
C PHE A 304 42.20 15.29 -1.30
N TYR A 305 42.63 14.91 -0.10
CA TYR A 305 44.01 14.85 0.33
C TYR A 305 44.47 13.40 0.46
N LEU A 306 45.49 13.02 -0.28
CA LEU A 306 46.09 11.68 -0.25
C LEU A 306 47.16 11.62 0.85
N PHE A 307 47.20 10.53 1.60
CA PHE A 307 48.28 10.30 2.56
C PHE A 307 49.52 9.74 1.86
N GLU A 308 50.64 10.43 1.98
CA GLU A 308 51.93 9.99 1.45
C GLU A 308 52.78 9.42 2.60
N GLU A 309 52.82 8.09 2.70
CA GLU A 309 53.48 7.37 3.82
C GLU A 309 54.95 7.81 4.00
N ASN A 310 55.70 7.97 2.91
CA ASN A 310 57.12 8.37 2.95
C ASN A 310 57.34 9.77 3.55
N ALA A 311 56.38 10.67 3.34
CA ALA A 311 56.49 12.05 3.80
C ALA A 311 55.78 12.28 5.16
N GLY A 312 54.89 11.36 5.56
CA GLY A 312 54.03 11.52 6.75
C GLY A 312 53.07 12.71 6.62
N ARG A 313 52.67 13.06 5.39
CA ARG A 313 51.84 14.24 5.09
C ARG A 313 50.67 13.89 4.18
N LEU A 314 49.62 14.68 4.29
CA LEU A 314 48.45 14.66 3.41
C LEU A 314 48.65 15.71 2.32
N ARG A 315 48.60 15.33 1.04
CA ARG A 315 48.72 16.25 -0.11
C ARG A 315 47.43 16.29 -0.90
N ARG A 316 46.95 17.48 -1.25
CA ARG A 316 45.76 17.64 -2.09
C ARG A 316 46.03 17.08 -3.50
N ILE A 317 45.17 16.18 -3.95
CA ILE A 317 45.24 15.57 -5.30
C ILE A 317 44.05 15.94 -6.19
N ALA A 318 42.94 16.38 -5.59
CA ALA A 318 41.76 16.85 -6.31
C ALA A 318 41.00 17.89 -5.49
N ALA A 319 40.22 18.73 -6.19
CA ALA A 319 39.35 19.73 -5.59
C ALA A 319 38.07 19.91 -6.41
N TYR A 320 36.99 20.31 -5.75
CA TYR A 320 35.72 20.65 -6.37
C TYR A 320 35.24 22.01 -5.86
N GLY A 321 34.92 22.94 -6.77
CA GLY A 321 34.37 24.25 -6.41
C GLY A 321 35.35 25.21 -5.70
N LEU A 322 36.63 24.86 -5.59
CA LEU A 322 37.65 25.70 -4.95
C LEU A 322 38.07 26.84 -5.89
N ALA A 323 38.00 28.09 -5.44
CA ALA A 323 38.38 29.25 -6.23
C ALA A 323 39.90 29.34 -6.45
N GLU A 324 40.32 29.87 -7.61
CA GLU A 324 41.71 30.15 -7.92
C GLU A 324 42.27 31.21 -6.95
N GLY A 325 43.35 30.89 -6.22
CA GLY A 325 43.90 31.74 -5.16
C GLY A 325 43.26 31.61 -3.77
N ALA A 326 42.36 30.65 -3.56
CA ALA A 326 41.84 30.34 -2.22
C ALA A 326 42.98 29.95 -1.25
N THR A 327 42.91 30.40 0.00
CA THR A 327 43.85 30.09 1.10
C THR A 327 43.71 28.65 1.61
N ALA A 328 43.58 27.68 0.71
CA ALA A 328 43.48 26.27 1.05
C ALA A 328 44.85 25.62 0.87
N ALA A 329 45.47 25.22 1.98
CA ALA A 329 46.81 24.64 1.98
C ALA A 329 46.87 23.37 1.12
N ASP A 330 47.96 23.22 0.36
CA ASP A 330 48.18 22.05 -0.50
C ASP A 330 48.63 20.81 0.28
N SER A 331 49.17 20.99 1.50
CA SER A 331 49.56 19.87 2.35
C SER A 331 49.36 20.12 3.84
N PHE A 332 49.06 19.04 4.57
CA PHE A 332 48.88 19.02 6.02
C PHE A 332 49.73 17.91 6.64
N GLY A 333 50.35 18.17 7.79
CA GLY A 333 50.88 17.11 8.66
C GLY A 333 49.75 16.43 9.45
N LEU A 334 50.04 15.27 10.03
CA LEU A 334 49.11 14.65 10.98
C LEU A 334 48.89 15.56 12.20
N GLY A 335 47.64 15.67 12.66
CA GLY A 335 47.21 16.60 13.71
C GLY A 335 47.13 18.08 13.28
N GLN A 336 47.52 18.41 12.05
CA GLN A 336 47.50 19.79 11.56
C GLN A 336 46.17 20.14 10.87
N GLY A 337 45.43 21.09 11.45
CA GLY A 337 44.14 21.52 10.90
C GLY A 337 43.08 20.42 10.91
N LEU A 338 41.92 20.69 10.33
CA LEU A 338 40.79 19.74 10.34
C LEU A 338 41.14 18.43 9.62
N VAL A 339 41.79 18.54 8.45
CA VAL A 339 42.24 17.42 7.62
C VAL A 339 43.28 16.56 8.35
N GLY A 340 44.32 17.18 8.93
CA GLY A 340 45.37 16.46 9.66
C GLY A 340 44.86 15.85 10.96
N GLN A 341 43.95 16.52 11.69
CA GLN A 341 43.34 15.98 12.89
C GLN A 341 42.47 14.75 12.58
N CYS A 342 41.63 14.84 11.54
CA CYS A 342 40.82 13.73 11.04
C CYS A 342 41.69 12.51 10.69
N ALA A 343 42.82 12.73 10.01
CA ALA A 343 43.79 11.68 9.71
C ALA A 343 44.45 11.07 10.96
N GLN A 344 44.82 11.89 11.94
CA GLN A 344 45.48 11.45 13.18
C GLN A 344 44.56 10.59 14.04
N GLU A 345 43.30 10.98 14.17
CA GLU A 345 42.30 10.25 14.95
C GLU A 345 41.69 9.08 14.18
N ARG A 346 41.77 9.09 12.84
CA ARG A 346 41.09 8.14 11.95
C ARG A 346 39.57 8.13 12.16
N THR A 347 39.02 9.27 12.53
CA THR A 347 37.57 9.48 12.69
C THR A 347 37.12 10.69 11.89
N ALA A 348 35.84 10.72 11.49
CA ALA A 348 35.29 11.87 10.80
C ALA A 348 35.14 13.06 11.77
N VAL A 349 35.61 14.23 11.37
CA VAL A 349 35.55 15.46 12.17
C VAL A 349 34.59 16.44 11.50
N GLN A 350 33.55 16.82 12.22
CA GLN A 350 32.53 17.75 11.73
C GLN A 350 32.59 19.06 12.53
N LEU A 351 32.65 20.19 11.81
CA LEU A 351 32.56 21.52 12.39
C LEU A 351 31.34 22.24 11.83
N ALA A 352 30.47 22.68 12.73
CA ALA A 352 29.31 23.51 12.41
C ALA A 352 29.56 24.96 12.84
N ASN A 353 28.79 25.89 12.26
CA ASN A 353 28.87 27.32 12.54
C ASN A 353 30.26 27.92 12.24
N LEU A 354 30.75 27.66 11.03
CA LEU A 354 32.02 28.21 10.59
C LEU A 354 31.99 29.74 10.51
N PRO A 355 33.09 30.43 10.86
CA PRO A 355 33.15 31.89 10.76
C PRO A 355 33.22 32.35 9.29
N ALA A 356 32.80 33.59 9.03
CA ALA A 356 32.59 34.12 7.68
C ALA A 356 33.89 34.29 6.85
N ASP A 357 35.04 34.26 7.51
CA ASP A 357 36.39 34.35 6.94
C ASP A 357 37.07 32.97 6.77
N TYR A 358 36.39 31.87 7.13
CA TYR A 358 36.94 30.51 7.02
C TYR A 358 37.29 30.10 5.58
N LEU A 359 36.33 30.22 4.67
CA LEU A 359 36.44 29.88 3.25
C LEU A 359 35.35 30.61 2.48
N ARG A 360 35.56 30.90 1.20
CA ARG A 360 34.52 31.44 0.31
C ARG A 360 34.21 30.43 -0.79
N ILE A 361 32.95 30.02 -0.88
CA ILE A 361 32.40 29.30 -2.03
C ILE A 361 31.97 30.36 -3.04
N ALA A 362 32.67 30.42 -4.18
CA ALA A 362 32.45 31.44 -5.21
C ALA A 362 31.82 30.85 -6.48
N SER A 363 31.04 31.67 -7.15
CA SER A 363 30.46 31.42 -8.48
C SER A 363 30.67 32.66 -9.35
N GLY A 364 30.37 32.57 -10.65
CA GLY A 364 30.38 33.74 -11.54
C GLY A 364 29.42 34.87 -11.13
N LEU A 365 28.48 34.61 -10.21
CA LEU A 365 27.48 35.59 -9.76
C LEU A 365 27.79 36.19 -8.38
N GLY A 366 28.67 35.57 -7.59
CA GLY A 366 28.95 36.00 -6.22
C GLY A 366 29.60 34.92 -5.36
N ALA A 367 29.89 35.25 -4.11
CA ALA A 367 30.57 34.35 -3.16
C ALA A 367 29.97 34.43 -1.75
N ALA A 368 29.88 33.29 -1.07
CA ALA A 368 29.37 33.17 0.29
C ALA A 368 30.21 32.21 1.14
N ALA A 369 30.16 32.36 2.47
CA ALA A 369 30.88 31.48 3.40
C ALA A 369 30.06 30.20 3.68
N PRO A 370 30.70 29.02 3.74
CA PRO A 370 30.03 27.79 4.16
C PRO A 370 29.61 27.88 5.63
N THR A 371 28.60 27.11 6.01
CA THR A 371 28.11 27.04 7.40
C THR A 371 28.67 25.83 8.14
N GLN A 372 29.16 24.83 7.40
CA GLN A 372 29.67 23.59 7.96
C GLN A 372 30.83 23.03 7.12
N ALA A 373 31.77 22.37 7.78
CA ALA A 373 32.81 21.54 7.18
C ALA A 373 32.78 20.12 7.79
N LEU A 374 33.10 19.13 6.96
CA LEU A 374 33.23 17.73 7.34
C LEU A 374 34.53 17.20 6.73
N ALA A 375 35.46 16.76 7.56
CA ALA A 375 36.59 15.94 7.14
C ALA A 375 36.28 14.49 7.45
N SER A 376 36.48 13.60 6.48
CA SER A 376 36.26 12.16 6.63
C SER A 376 37.46 11.38 6.13
N PRO A 377 37.97 10.41 6.92
CA PRO A 377 39.12 9.62 6.52
C PRO A 377 38.69 8.53 5.54
N LEU A 378 39.52 8.29 4.53
CA LEU A 378 39.44 7.11 3.69
C LEU A 378 40.35 6.04 4.30
N LEU A 379 39.74 5.02 4.88
CA LEU A 379 40.42 3.92 5.53
C LEU A 379 40.19 2.64 4.72
N SER A 380 41.28 1.95 4.36
CA SER A 380 41.18 0.56 3.93
C SER A 380 41.65 -0.33 5.07
N LYS A 381 40.73 -1.13 5.61
CA LYS A 381 40.90 -1.81 6.92
C LYS A 381 41.19 -0.74 7.98
N ASP A 382 42.44 -0.65 8.44
CA ASP A 382 42.91 0.36 9.41
C ASP A 382 43.99 1.29 8.83
N ALA A 383 44.35 1.12 7.57
CA ALA A 383 45.35 1.95 6.91
C ALA A 383 44.71 3.23 6.37
N LEU A 384 45.28 4.38 6.75
CA LEU A 384 44.86 5.69 6.25
C LEU A 384 45.38 5.88 4.82
N LEU A 385 44.47 6.02 3.86
CA LEU A 385 44.83 6.32 2.47
C LEU A 385 44.71 7.81 2.14
N GLY A 386 43.85 8.53 2.85
CA GLY A 386 43.63 9.95 2.64
C GLY A 386 42.45 10.50 3.44
N VAL A 387 42.13 11.76 3.20
CA VAL A 387 41.02 12.49 3.84
C VAL A 387 40.28 13.29 2.79
N ILE A 388 38.95 13.20 2.81
CA ILE A 388 38.06 14.05 2.02
C ILE A 388 37.49 15.12 2.95
N GLU A 389 37.69 16.38 2.60
CA GLU A 389 37.10 17.52 3.29
C GLU A 389 36.01 18.12 2.41
N ILE A 390 34.84 18.38 2.99
CA ILE A 390 33.68 18.94 2.31
C ILE A 390 33.12 20.09 3.14
N ALA A 391 33.03 21.26 2.54
CA ALA A 391 32.38 22.43 3.11
C ALA A 391 31.07 22.74 2.35
N SER A 392 29.97 22.94 3.07
CA SER A 392 28.65 23.18 2.48
C SER A 392 27.90 24.30 3.22
N PHE A 393 26.86 24.84 2.56
CA PHE A 393 25.96 25.83 3.14
C PHE A 393 24.87 25.22 4.02
N ARG A 394 24.71 23.90 3.99
CA ARG A 394 23.65 23.17 4.69
C ARG A 394 24.22 22.02 5.49
N THR A 395 23.46 21.61 6.50
CA THR A 395 23.70 20.37 7.21
C THR A 395 23.38 19.17 6.32
N PHE A 396 24.21 18.12 6.39
CA PHE A 396 23.93 16.87 5.68
C PHE A 396 22.74 16.15 6.30
N ALA A 397 21.80 15.74 5.45
CA ALA A 397 20.64 14.94 5.83
C ALA A 397 21.07 13.52 6.22
N SER A 398 20.22 12.81 6.97
CA SER A 398 20.50 11.42 7.40
C SER A 398 20.87 10.50 6.24
N ARG A 399 20.14 10.58 5.11
CA ARG A 399 20.41 9.77 3.91
C ARG A 399 21.80 10.04 3.30
N GLU A 400 22.26 11.28 3.37
CA GLU A 400 23.55 11.71 2.81
C GLU A 400 24.70 11.22 3.68
N LYS A 401 24.54 11.26 5.01
CA LYS A 401 25.51 10.68 5.95
C LYS A 401 25.67 9.17 5.74
N LYS A 402 24.55 8.44 5.64
CA LYS A 402 24.55 6.99 5.31
C LYS A 402 25.24 6.71 3.98
N LEU A 403 25.05 7.56 2.96
CA LEU A 403 25.77 7.44 1.70
C LEU A 403 27.29 7.52 1.90
N LEU A 404 27.78 8.47 2.70
CA LEU A 404 29.22 8.57 2.97
C LEU A 404 29.75 7.34 3.72
N GLU A 405 28.99 6.85 4.71
CA GLU A 405 29.33 5.66 5.50
C GLU A 405 29.43 4.39 4.62
N GLU A 406 28.54 4.21 3.66
CA GLU A 406 28.59 3.06 2.73
C GLU A 406 29.59 3.26 1.58
N LEU A 407 29.75 4.49 1.08
CA LEU A 407 30.61 4.79 -0.07
C LEU A 407 32.10 4.77 0.28
N PHE A 408 32.51 5.39 1.39
CA PHE A 408 33.92 5.60 1.69
C PHE A 408 34.75 4.33 1.85
N PRO A 409 34.28 3.24 2.47
CA PRO A 409 35.01 1.98 2.50
C PRO A 409 35.25 1.41 1.09
N VAL A 410 34.27 1.52 0.19
CA VAL A 410 34.37 1.02 -1.19
C VAL A 410 35.31 1.90 -2.03
N VAL A 411 35.27 3.21 -1.82
CA VAL A 411 36.20 4.18 -2.42
C VAL A 411 37.63 3.93 -1.94
N ALA A 412 37.83 3.71 -0.64
CA ALA A 412 39.14 3.42 -0.06
C ALA A 412 39.74 2.13 -0.66
N MET A 413 38.95 1.06 -0.77
CA MET A 413 39.37 -0.17 -1.44
C MET A 413 39.78 0.07 -2.90
N SER A 414 38.97 0.84 -3.65
CA SER A 414 39.24 1.15 -5.06
C SER A 414 40.51 2.01 -5.23
N LEU A 415 40.74 2.94 -4.31
CA LEU A 415 41.94 3.77 -4.26
C LEU A 415 43.18 2.92 -3.95
N GLU A 416 43.09 2.00 -3.00
CA GLU A 416 44.19 1.09 -2.66
C GLU A 416 44.57 0.21 -3.87
N ILE A 417 43.57 -0.32 -4.60
CA ILE A 417 43.80 -1.09 -5.82
C ILE A 417 44.52 -0.24 -6.87
N LEU A 418 44.07 1.00 -7.08
CA LEU A 418 44.71 1.91 -8.03
C LEU A 418 46.15 2.23 -7.62
N GLN A 419 46.41 2.54 -6.35
CA GLN A 419 47.77 2.77 -5.85
C GLN A 419 48.67 1.55 -6.08
N ARG A 420 48.19 0.34 -5.79
CA ARG A 420 48.94 -0.91 -6.03
C ARG A 420 49.21 -1.14 -7.51
N ASN A 421 48.24 -0.88 -8.38
CA ASN A 421 48.41 -1.02 -9.82
C ASN A 421 49.45 -0.04 -10.37
N LEU A 422 49.39 1.23 -9.97
CA LEU A 422 50.36 2.25 -10.38
C LEU A 422 51.77 1.91 -9.88
N ARG A 423 51.89 1.45 -8.62
CA ARG A 423 53.19 1.02 -8.08
C ARG A 423 53.75 -0.21 -8.81
N THR A 424 52.88 -1.14 -9.19
CA THR A 424 53.28 -2.31 -9.97
C THR A 424 53.77 -1.91 -11.36
N GLN A 425 53.09 -0.99 -12.04
CA GLN A 425 53.54 -0.45 -13.33
C GLN A 425 54.90 0.27 -13.23
N GLU A 426 55.10 1.06 -12.17
CA GLU A 426 56.38 1.73 -11.91
C GLU A 426 57.52 0.72 -11.70
N LEU A 427 57.30 -0.29 -10.86
CA LEU A 427 58.29 -1.35 -10.60
C LEU A 427 58.58 -2.19 -11.85
N LEU A 428 57.58 -2.47 -12.68
CA LEU A 428 57.76 -3.14 -13.97
C LEU A 428 58.64 -2.30 -14.90
N GLY A 429 58.40 -0.99 -14.97
CA GLY A 429 59.22 -0.07 -15.75
C GLY A 429 60.68 -0.04 -15.27
N GLN A 430 60.90 -0.01 -13.94
CA GLN A 430 62.24 -0.09 -13.35
C GLN A 430 62.91 -1.44 -13.66
N THR A 431 62.18 -2.54 -13.54
CA THR A 431 62.70 -3.89 -13.83
C THR A 431 63.08 -4.03 -15.31
N GLN A 432 62.26 -3.52 -16.22
CA GLN A 432 62.55 -3.52 -17.65
C GLN A 432 63.77 -2.65 -17.99
N ALA A 433 63.90 -1.49 -17.36
CA ALA A 433 65.08 -0.64 -17.53
C ALA A 433 66.36 -1.33 -17.00
N GLN A 434 66.29 -1.97 -15.83
CA GLN A 434 67.40 -2.75 -15.28
C GLN A 434 67.78 -3.93 -16.18
N ALA A 435 66.79 -4.64 -16.73
CA ALA A 435 67.05 -5.75 -17.65
C ALA A 435 67.78 -5.29 -18.92
N ARG A 436 67.35 -4.16 -19.52
CA ARG A 436 68.07 -3.56 -20.66
C ARG A 436 69.50 -3.16 -20.32
N GLN A 437 69.70 -2.54 -19.16
CA GLN A 437 71.03 -2.15 -18.73
C GLN A 437 71.95 -3.37 -18.54
N LEU A 438 71.41 -4.47 -17.97
CA LEU A 438 72.16 -5.72 -17.85
C LEU A 438 72.48 -6.35 -19.21
N GLU A 439 71.54 -6.32 -20.16
CA GLU A 439 71.74 -6.82 -21.53
C GLU A 439 72.86 -6.04 -22.25
N GLU A 440 72.85 -4.71 -22.15
CA GLU A 440 73.92 -3.84 -22.66
C GLU A 440 75.28 -4.17 -22.01
N GLN A 441 75.33 -4.35 -20.69
CA GLN A 441 76.57 -4.74 -20.01
C GLN A 441 77.06 -6.14 -20.42
N THR A 442 76.16 -7.09 -20.64
CA THR A 442 76.53 -8.44 -21.11
C THR A 442 77.07 -8.42 -22.54
N ASP A 443 76.50 -7.59 -23.41
CA ASP A 443 76.98 -7.41 -24.79
C ASP A 443 78.37 -6.77 -24.81
N GLU A 444 78.60 -5.73 -23.99
CA GLU A 444 79.93 -5.12 -23.82
C GLU A 444 80.95 -6.11 -23.27
N LEU A 445 80.60 -6.89 -22.24
CA LEU A 445 81.46 -7.93 -21.68
C LEU A 445 81.79 -9.02 -22.71
N THR A 446 80.82 -9.42 -23.52
CA THR A 446 81.01 -10.45 -24.56
C THR A 446 81.96 -9.94 -25.64
N LYS A 447 81.77 -8.71 -26.13
CA LYS A 447 82.72 -8.07 -27.07
C LYS A 447 84.11 -7.95 -26.47
N SER A 448 84.23 -7.51 -25.22
CA SER A 448 85.53 -7.41 -24.55
C SER A 448 86.20 -8.79 -24.40
N GLN A 449 85.44 -9.85 -24.11
CA GLN A 449 85.95 -11.22 -24.10
C GLN A 449 86.42 -11.68 -25.49
N GLU A 450 85.65 -11.41 -26.55
CA GLU A 450 86.03 -11.73 -27.93
C GLU A 450 87.32 -11.00 -28.35
N GLU A 451 87.45 -9.71 -28.05
CA GLU A 451 88.67 -8.92 -28.30
C GLU A 451 89.88 -9.47 -27.53
N LEU A 452 89.71 -9.83 -26.24
CA LEU A 452 90.75 -10.47 -25.43
C LEU A 452 91.18 -11.82 -25.99
N MET A 453 90.24 -12.62 -26.49
CA MET A 453 90.56 -13.91 -27.11
C MET A 453 91.30 -13.73 -28.44
N ALA A 454 90.90 -12.77 -29.27
CA ALA A 454 91.61 -12.42 -30.50
C ALA A 454 93.05 -11.93 -30.20
N GLN A 455 93.24 -11.05 -29.20
CA GLN A 455 94.58 -10.63 -28.76
C GLN A 455 95.42 -11.80 -28.27
N LYS A 456 94.82 -12.74 -27.53
CA LYS A 456 95.50 -13.94 -27.04
C LYS A 456 95.92 -14.86 -28.19
N GLU A 457 95.05 -15.06 -29.18
CA GLU A 457 95.36 -15.87 -30.37
C GLU A 457 96.47 -15.22 -31.21
N GLU A 458 96.42 -13.90 -31.39
CA GLU A 458 97.49 -13.14 -32.05
C GLU A 458 98.83 -13.30 -31.30
N LEU A 459 98.83 -13.15 -29.97
CA LEU A 459 100.04 -13.37 -29.16
C LEU A 459 100.60 -14.79 -29.31
N LEU A 460 99.75 -15.81 -29.35
CA LEU A 460 100.17 -17.20 -29.55
C LEU A 460 100.80 -17.39 -30.94
N THR A 461 100.23 -16.78 -31.99
CA THR A 461 100.82 -16.85 -33.34
C THR A 461 102.16 -16.12 -33.42
N GLN A 462 102.29 -14.94 -32.80
CA GLN A 462 103.57 -14.23 -32.70
C GLN A 462 104.61 -15.06 -31.93
N GLN A 463 104.22 -15.69 -30.82
CA GLN A 463 105.10 -16.56 -30.03
C GLN A 463 105.56 -17.77 -30.86
N GLY A 464 104.65 -18.40 -31.62
CA GLY A 464 104.95 -19.49 -32.55
C GLY A 464 105.93 -19.08 -33.66
N ALA A 465 105.70 -17.93 -34.31
CA ALA A 465 106.57 -17.41 -35.35
C ALA A 465 107.99 -17.09 -34.83
N LEU A 466 108.09 -16.49 -33.64
CA LEU A 466 109.37 -16.24 -32.96
C LEU A 466 110.13 -17.53 -32.65
N THR A 467 109.44 -18.58 -32.21
CA THR A 467 110.09 -19.88 -31.97
C THR A 467 110.60 -20.53 -33.26
N ALA A 468 109.86 -20.43 -34.36
CA ALA A 468 110.30 -20.93 -35.67
C ALA A 468 111.52 -20.15 -36.19
N GLN A 469 111.52 -18.82 -36.07
CA GLN A 469 112.64 -17.97 -36.48
C GLN A 469 113.92 -18.29 -35.68
N ARG A 470 113.80 -18.56 -34.37
CA ARG A 470 114.93 -19.01 -33.55
C ARG A 470 115.49 -20.36 -34.02
N ALA A 471 114.64 -21.30 -34.39
CA ALA A 471 115.06 -22.62 -34.85
C ALA A 471 115.80 -22.55 -36.20
N GLU A 472 115.31 -21.75 -37.15
CA GLU A 472 116.01 -21.53 -38.44
C GLU A 472 117.38 -20.86 -38.26
N LEU A 473 117.47 -19.86 -37.38
CA LEU A 473 118.72 -19.17 -37.10
C LEU A 473 119.77 -20.14 -36.54
N GLN A 474 119.39 -20.95 -35.55
CA GLN A 474 120.27 -21.97 -34.97
C GLN A 474 120.73 -22.99 -36.00
N GLN A 475 119.83 -23.45 -36.87
CA GLN A 475 120.18 -24.41 -37.93
C GLN A 475 121.14 -23.81 -38.96
N SER A 476 120.99 -22.52 -39.32
CA SER A 476 121.87 -21.81 -40.24
C SER A 476 123.27 -21.58 -39.64
N GLU A 477 123.35 -21.25 -38.35
CA GLU A 477 124.62 -21.09 -37.64
C GLU A 477 125.38 -22.42 -37.55
N GLU A 478 124.69 -23.50 -37.18
CA GLU A 478 125.29 -24.82 -37.04
C GLU A 478 125.78 -25.38 -38.38
N ARG A 479 125.03 -25.15 -39.46
CA ARG A 479 125.45 -25.51 -40.83
C ARG A 479 126.69 -24.74 -41.27
N SER A 480 126.75 -23.44 -41.01
CA SER A 480 127.91 -22.60 -41.35
C SER A 480 129.17 -23.04 -40.59
N ARG A 481 129.05 -23.35 -39.29
CA ARG A 481 130.17 -23.84 -38.47
C ARG A 481 130.73 -25.17 -39.01
N LEU A 482 129.87 -26.14 -39.32
CA LEU A 482 130.29 -27.44 -39.85
C LEU A 482 130.98 -27.36 -41.22
N ILE A 483 130.53 -26.46 -42.11
CA ILE A 483 131.17 -26.25 -43.41
C ILE A 483 132.59 -25.68 -43.22
N LEU A 484 132.75 -24.71 -42.32
CA LEU A 484 134.04 -24.07 -42.07
C LEU A 484 135.04 -25.03 -41.40
N GLU A 485 134.58 -25.90 -40.49
CA GLU A 485 135.43 -26.88 -39.79
C GLU A 485 135.88 -28.07 -40.66
N SER A 486 135.09 -28.47 -41.66
CA SER A 486 135.35 -29.65 -42.50
C SER A 486 136.09 -29.37 -43.81
N THR A 487 136.24 -28.10 -44.20
CA THR A 487 136.91 -27.72 -45.45
C THR A 487 138.41 -28.02 -45.36
N GLY A 488 138.93 -28.76 -46.34
CA GLY A 488 140.35 -29.16 -46.42
C GLY A 488 141.31 -28.03 -46.82
N ASP A 489 140.78 -26.96 -47.39
CA ASP A 489 141.54 -25.74 -47.71
C ASP A 489 141.64 -24.83 -46.48
N GLY A 490 142.81 -24.19 -46.34
CA GLY A 490 143.03 -23.23 -45.29
C GLY A 490 142.25 -21.94 -45.52
N LEU A 491 141.25 -21.68 -44.67
CA LEU A 491 140.49 -20.44 -44.63
C LEU A 491 140.90 -19.63 -43.41
N PHE A 492 141.34 -18.40 -43.66
CA PHE A 492 141.44 -17.39 -42.61
C PHE A 492 140.77 -16.10 -43.09
N GLY A 493 139.91 -15.54 -42.24
CA GLY A 493 139.33 -14.23 -42.43
C GLY A 493 140.25 -13.19 -41.85
N THR A 494 140.50 -12.11 -42.59
CA THR A 494 141.19 -10.93 -42.08
C THR A 494 140.25 -9.75 -42.02
N ASP A 495 140.48 -8.84 -41.09
CA ASP A 495 139.83 -7.53 -41.13
C ASP A 495 140.45 -6.64 -42.23
N ALA A 496 139.87 -5.45 -42.43
CA ALA A 496 140.32 -4.53 -43.47
C ALA A 496 141.76 -4.02 -43.28
N ALA A 497 142.37 -4.20 -42.09
CA ALA A 497 143.76 -3.86 -41.81
C ALA A 497 144.73 -5.04 -42.03
N GLY A 498 144.20 -6.23 -42.36
CA GLY A 498 144.97 -7.43 -42.63
C GLY A 498 145.24 -8.30 -41.41
N ALA A 499 144.62 -8.04 -40.25
CA ALA A 499 144.75 -8.88 -39.06
C ALA A 499 143.79 -10.07 -39.14
N ILE A 500 144.24 -11.29 -38.80
CA ILE A 500 143.43 -12.51 -38.89
C ILE A 500 142.39 -12.50 -37.76
N THR A 501 141.09 -12.56 -38.11
CA THR A 501 139.96 -12.60 -37.16
C THR A 501 139.32 -13.97 -37.03
N PHE A 502 139.59 -14.86 -37.99
CA PHE A 502 139.10 -16.23 -38.00
C PHE A 502 140.11 -17.08 -38.74
N VAL A 503 140.39 -18.28 -38.27
CA VAL A 503 141.22 -19.25 -38.98
C VAL A 503 140.65 -20.65 -38.75
N ASN A 504 140.40 -21.38 -39.82
CA ASN A 504 139.85 -22.73 -39.74
C ASN A 504 140.95 -23.76 -39.40
N PRO A 505 140.59 -24.95 -38.87
CA PRO A 505 141.59 -25.93 -38.47
C PRO A 505 142.51 -26.40 -39.60
N ALA A 506 142.04 -26.37 -40.85
CA ALA A 506 142.87 -26.70 -42.01
C ALA A 506 143.95 -25.64 -42.28
N ALA A 507 143.66 -24.35 -42.14
CA ALA A 507 144.63 -23.27 -42.24
C ALA A 507 145.70 -23.36 -41.15
N CYS A 508 145.30 -23.64 -39.90
CA CYS A 508 146.24 -23.87 -38.80
C CYS A 508 147.19 -25.04 -39.12
N ARG A 509 146.65 -26.16 -39.62
CA ARG A 509 147.47 -27.32 -40.02
C ARG A 509 148.42 -27.03 -41.18
N LEU A 510 147.97 -26.26 -42.17
CA LEU A 510 148.77 -25.92 -43.36
C LEU A 510 149.87 -24.90 -43.07
N LEU A 511 149.57 -23.91 -42.23
CA LEU A 511 150.51 -22.84 -41.87
C LEU A 511 151.47 -23.26 -40.75
N GLY A 512 151.17 -24.34 -40.03
CA GLY A 512 152.02 -24.88 -38.97
C GLY A 512 151.96 -24.12 -37.64
N TYR A 513 150.95 -23.26 -37.47
CA TYR A 513 150.68 -22.47 -36.27
C TYR A 513 149.29 -22.79 -35.72
N THR A 514 149.08 -22.61 -34.42
CA THR A 514 147.75 -22.77 -33.79
C THR A 514 146.87 -21.53 -34.02
N ALA A 515 145.55 -21.67 -33.86
CA ALA A 515 144.60 -20.57 -34.09
C ALA A 515 144.78 -19.37 -33.14
N GLU A 516 145.48 -19.57 -32.02
CA GLU A 516 145.77 -18.54 -31.02
C GLU A 516 147.12 -17.84 -31.30
N GLU A 517 147.96 -18.41 -32.17
CA GLU A 517 149.27 -17.87 -32.57
C GLU A 517 149.20 -17.06 -33.89
N LEU A 518 148.11 -17.21 -34.66
CA LEU A 518 147.79 -16.52 -35.92
C LEU A 518 146.73 -15.44 -35.70
#